data_AF-A0A9E2F7Y0-F1
#
_entry.id   AF-A0A9E2F7Y0-F1
#
_cell.length_a   1.000
_cell.length_b   1.000
_cell.length_c   1.000
_cell.angle_alpha   90.00
_cell.angle_beta   90.00
_cell.angle_gamma   90.00
#
_symmetry.space_group_name_H-M   'P 1'
#
loop_
_entity.id
_entity.type
_entity.pdbx_description
1 polymer ?
#
loop_
_entity_poly.entity_id
_entity_poly.type
_entity_poly.pdbx_seq_one_letter_code
_entity_poly.pdbx_strand_id
1 'polypeptide(L)'
;MFDVKALYEELRSIRAVARITGHDRKTVRKIIYAQELPRYKPRPPRPSKLDPFKPYLLKRISEGVLNGSVLYAEIQAQGYTGGKTLVKDFVAPFRGVRAPKAVQRFETPPGQQAQVDWVLPI
;
A
#
# COMPACT_ATOMS: atom_id res chain seq x y z
N MET A 1 27.59 -15.40 -15.79
CA MET A 1 27.86 -14.07 -15.18
C MET A 1 29.24 -14.14 -14.58
N PHE A 2 30.22 -13.40 -15.11
CA PHE A 2 31.60 -13.45 -14.63
C PHE A 2 31.75 -12.62 -13.35
N ASP A 3 32.42 -13.19 -12.34
CA ASP A 3 32.73 -12.46 -11.11
C ASP A 3 33.89 -11.48 -11.36
N VAL A 4 33.63 -10.19 -11.07
CA VAL A 4 34.61 -9.11 -11.22
C VAL A 4 35.84 -9.34 -10.34
N LYS A 5 35.69 -9.96 -9.16
CA LYS A 5 36.81 -10.24 -8.25
C LYS A 5 37.70 -11.36 -8.79
N ALA A 6 37.10 -12.47 -9.24
CA ALA A 6 37.85 -13.59 -9.83
C ALA A 6 38.64 -13.16 -11.09
N LEU A 7 38.00 -12.40 -11.99
CA LEU A 7 38.68 -11.86 -13.18
C LEU A 7 39.83 -10.91 -12.84
N TYR A 8 39.73 -10.17 -11.73
CA TYR A 8 40.82 -9.32 -11.28
C TYR A 8 41.99 -10.11 -10.68
N GLU A 9 41.71 -11.26 -10.07
CA GLU A 9 42.77 -12.14 -9.54
C GLU A 9 43.65 -12.73 -10.64
N GLU A 10 43.03 -13.12 -11.76
CA GLU A 10 43.72 -13.68 -12.93
C GLU A 10 44.47 -12.60 -13.73
N LEU A 11 43.80 -11.48 -14.03
CA LEU A 11 44.34 -10.48 -14.97
C LEU A 11 45.16 -9.38 -14.30
N ARG A 12 45.02 -9.19 -12.99
CA ARG A 12 45.64 -8.10 -12.20
C ARG A 12 45.48 -6.69 -12.81
N SER A 13 44.46 -6.47 -13.64
CA SER A 13 44.26 -5.23 -14.39
C SER A 13 42.79 -4.79 -14.45
N ILE A 14 42.48 -3.67 -13.80
CA ILE A 14 41.13 -3.07 -13.78
C ILE A 14 40.64 -2.74 -15.21
N ARG A 15 41.53 -2.35 -16.11
CA ARG A 15 41.17 -2.03 -17.51
C ARG A 15 40.77 -3.27 -18.30
N ALA A 16 41.46 -4.39 -18.07
CA ALA A 16 41.15 -5.66 -18.73
C ALA A 16 39.81 -6.22 -18.22
N VAL A 17 39.60 -6.19 -16.90
CA VAL A 17 38.33 -6.61 -16.28
C VAL A 17 37.16 -5.75 -16.75
N ALA A 18 37.32 -4.42 -16.85
CA ALA A 18 36.29 -3.54 -17.38
C ALA A 18 35.93 -3.85 -18.85
N ARG A 19 36.92 -4.21 -19.68
CA ARG A 19 36.70 -4.57 -21.09
C ARG A 19 35.95 -5.90 -21.25
N ILE A 20 36.26 -6.87 -20.40
CA ILE A 20 35.63 -8.21 -20.43
C ILE A 20 34.23 -8.18 -19.82
N THR A 21 34.05 -7.47 -18.71
CA THR A 21 32.76 -7.42 -17.98
C THR A 21 31.82 -6.34 -18.52
N GLY A 22 32.28 -5.42 -19.36
CA GLY A 22 31.50 -4.29 -19.87
C GLY A 22 31.16 -3.22 -18.83
N HIS A 23 31.69 -3.31 -17.61
CA HIS A 23 31.43 -2.35 -16.53
C HIS A 23 32.41 -1.17 -16.56
N ASP A 24 31.95 0.00 -16.12
CA ASP A 24 32.84 1.16 -15.97
C ASP A 24 33.98 0.87 -14.98
N ARG A 25 35.16 1.44 -15.25
CA ARG A 25 36.37 1.23 -14.43
C ARG A 25 36.16 1.65 -12.97
N LYS A 26 35.33 2.66 -12.70
CA LYS A 26 34.98 3.09 -11.33
C LYS A 26 34.14 2.03 -10.62
N THR A 27 33.22 1.39 -11.33
CA THR A 27 32.39 0.29 -10.80
C THR A 27 33.25 -0.94 -10.49
N VAL A 28 34.12 -1.33 -11.42
CA VAL A 28 35.08 -2.42 -11.22
C VAL A 28 36.00 -2.15 -10.03
N ARG A 29 36.59 -0.94 -9.97
CA ARG A 29 37.41 -0.49 -8.84
C ARG A 29 36.63 -0.54 -7.53
N LYS A 30 35.40 -0.02 -7.50
CA LYS A 30 34.54 -0.05 -6.32
C LYS A 30 34.27 -1.47 -5.85
N ILE A 31 34.05 -2.43 -6.75
CA ILE A 31 33.77 -3.83 -6.41
C ILE A 31 35.03 -4.54 -5.88
N ILE A 32 36.19 -4.32 -6.48
CA ILE A 32 37.47 -4.94 -6.07
C ILE A 32 37.86 -4.50 -4.66
N TYR A 33 37.81 -3.19 -4.38
CA TYR A 33 38.24 -2.63 -3.11
C TYR A 33 37.13 -2.60 -2.04
N ALA A 34 35.89 -2.97 -2.39
CA ALA A 34 34.83 -3.11 -1.40
C ALA A 34 35.00 -4.40 -0.60
N GLN A 35 35.14 -4.25 0.73
CA GLN A 35 35.18 -5.34 1.69
C GLN A 35 33.82 -6.08 1.73
N GLU A 36 32.72 -5.34 1.57
CA GLU A 36 31.38 -5.88 1.35
C GLU A 36 30.75 -5.29 0.08
N LEU A 37 30.13 -6.13 -0.75
CA LEU A 37 29.38 -5.66 -1.92
C LEU A 37 28.26 -4.72 -1.44
N PRO A 38 28.08 -3.54 -2.07
CA PRO A 38 27.01 -2.64 -1.68
C PRO A 38 25.67 -3.33 -1.91
N ARG A 39 25.04 -3.80 -0.83
CA ARG A 39 23.68 -4.33 -0.88
C ARG A 39 22.74 -3.19 -1.19
N TYR A 40 21.89 -3.39 -2.18
CA TYR A 40 20.84 -2.43 -2.49
C TYR A 40 19.95 -2.27 -1.24
N LYS A 41 20.05 -1.11 -0.58
CA LYS A 41 19.13 -0.77 0.50
C LYS A 41 17.79 -0.41 -0.13
N PRO A 42 16.67 -1.00 0.31
CA PRO A 42 15.36 -0.58 -0.16
C PRO A 42 15.22 0.92 0.11
N ARG A 43 14.72 1.66 -0.89
CA ARG A 43 14.48 3.09 -0.76
C ARG A 43 13.52 3.34 0.41
N PRO A 44 13.73 4.40 1.20
CA PRO A 44 12.74 4.76 2.21
C PRO A 44 11.38 4.96 1.55
N PRO A 45 10.29 4.42 2.14
CA PRO A 45 8.95 4.60 1.61
C PRO A 45 8.64 6.10 1.52
N ARG A 46 8.09 6.52 0.38
CA ARG A 46 7.67 7.92 0.19
C ARG A 46 6.52 8.23 1.15
N PRO A 47 6.50 9.43 1.77
CA PRO A 47 5.36 9.83 2.58
C PRO A 47 4.10 9.86 1.72
N SER A 48 3.05 9.22 2.21
CA SER A 48 1.74 9.21 1.58
C SER A 48 0.99 10.49 1.93
N LYS A 49 0.14 10.98 1.01
CA LYS A 49 -0.75 12.12 1.28
C LYS A 49 -1.69 11.91 2.47
N LEU A 50 -1.87 10.66 2.89
CA LEU A 50 -2.73 10.27 4.00
C LEU A 50 -2.00 10.34 5.35
N ASP A 51 -0.67 10.36 5.37
CA ASP A 51 0.14 10.34 6.60
C ASP A 51 -0.24 11.42 7.62
N PRO A 52 -0.49 12.70 7.22
CA PRO A 52 -0.90 13.74 8.17
C PRO A 52 -2.28 13.48 8.81
N PHE A 53 -3.16 12.74 8.12
CA PHE A 53 -4.53 12.48 8.55
C PHE A 53 -4.70 11.14 9.27
N LYS A 54 -3.66 10.28 9.29
CA LYS A 54 -3.68 8.99 10.02
C LYS A 54 -4.05 9.11 11.50
N PRO A 55 -3.52 10.09 12.28
CA PRO A 55 -3.88 10.21 13.69
C PRO A 55 -5.37 10.44 13.90
N TYR A 56 -5.98 11.30 13.06
CA TYR A 56 -7.42 11.57 13.09
C TYR A 56 -8.23 10.31 12.73
N LEU A 57 -7.84 9.63 11.65
CA LEU A 57 -8.51 8.40 11.21
C LEU A 57 -8.46 7.30 12.27
N LEU A 58 -7.31 7.11 12.93
CA LEU A 58 -7.17 6.13 14.02
C LEU A 58 -8.07 6.46 15.21
N LYS A 59 -8.19 7.75 15.58
CA LYS A 59 -9.12 8.19 16.61
C LYS A 59 -10.57 7.84 16.25
N ARG A 60 -11.02 8.16 15.04
CA ARG A 60 -12.38 7.84 14.58
C ARG A 60 -12.65 6.34 14.48
N ILE A 61 -11.63 5.57 14.09
CA ILE A 61 -11.68 4.10 14.10
C ILE A 61 -11.83 3.57 15.53
N SER A 62 -11.11 4.11 16.52
CA SER A 62 -11.27 3.73 17.92
C SER A 62 -12.65 4.09 18.50
N GLU A 63 -13.29 5.14 17.96
CA GLU A 63 -14.68 5.51 18.27
C GLU A 63 -15.71 4.60 17.56
N GLY A 64 -15.26 3.63 16.77
CA GLY A 64 -16.13 2.66 16.06
C GLY A 64 -16.58 3.10 14.67
N VAL A 65 -16.11 4.25 14.17
CA VAL A 65 -16.44 4.73 12.83
C VAL A 65 -15.55 4.06 11.79
N LEU A 66 -16.08 3.02 11.14
CA LEU A 66 -15.36 2.22 10.14
C LEU A 66 -15.82 2.48 8.69
N ASN A 67 -16.76 3.41 8.50
CA ASN A 67 -17.27 3.76 7.18
C ASN A 67 -16.27 4.66 6.44
N GLY A 68 -15.60 4.10 5.44
CA GLY A 68 -14.56 4.80 4.69
C GLY A 68 -15.08 5.98 3.87
N SER A 69 -16.37 6.03 3.54
CA SER A 69 -16.97 7.21 2.88
C SER A 69 -17.14 8.37 3.86
N VAL A 70 -17.54 8.08 5.11
CA VAL A 70 -17.69 9.09 6.17
C VAL A 70 -16.32 9.65 6.53
N LEU A 71 -15.37 8.76 6.80
CA LEU A 71 -13.98 9.15 7.11
C LEU A 71 -13.33 9.96 5.98
N TYR A 72 -13.61 9.62 4.72
CA TYR A 72 -13.12 10.39 3.57
C TYR A 72 -13.71 11.81 3.54
N ALA A 73 -15.01 11.97 3.77
CA ALA A 73 -15.65 13.28 3.79
C ALA A 73 -15.11 14.16 4.95
N GLU A 74 -14.89 13.56 6.12
CA GLU A 74 -14.33 14.24 7.29
C GLU A 74 -12.91 14.77 7.01
N ILE A 75 -12.02 13.94 6.46
CA ILE A 75 -10.65 14.39 6.15
C ILE A 75 -10.61 15.32 4.93
N GLN A 76 -11.54 15.18 3.99
CA GLN A 76 -11.67 16.10 2.85
C GLN A 76 -12.02 17.51 3.32
N ALA A 77 -12.91 17.63 4.32
CA ALA A 77 -13.21 18.90 4.97
C ALA A 77 -12.00 19.49 5.72
N GLN A 78 -11.06 18.65 6.16
CA GLN A 78 -9.78 19.05 6.77
C GLN A 78 -8.68 19.36 5.74
N GLY A 79 -8.97 19.33 4.43
CA GLY A 79 -8.03 19.68 3.37
C GLY A 79 -7.33 18.49 2.70
N TYR A 80 -7.82 17.26 2.86
CA TYR A 80 -7.28 16.10 2.17
C TYR A 80 -7.55 16.16 0.65
N THR A 81 -6.49 16.14 -0.14
CA THR A 81 -6.52 16.19 -1.62
C THR A 81 -6.23 14.84 -2.28
N GLY A 82 -6.14 13.76 -1.49
CA GLY A 82 -5.87 12.42 -2.00
C GLY A 82 -7.14 11.67 -2.43
N GLY A 83 -6.93 10.45 -2.95
CA GLY A 83 -8.02 9.60 -3.41
C GLY A 83 -8.77 8.92 -2.27
N LYS A 84 -10.07 8.67 -2.49
CA LYS A 84 -10.95 7.90 -1.59
C LYS A 84 -10.48 6.46 -1.40
N THR A 85 -9.87 5.86 -2.42
CA THR A 85 -9.35 4.48 -2.39
C THR A 85 -8.31 4.31 -1.29
N LEU A 86 -7.38 5.26 -1.16
CA LEU A 86 -6.32 5.21 -0.15
C LEU A 86 -6.88 5.20 1.29
N VAL A 87 -7.98 5.93 1.52
CA VAL A 87 -8.69 5.93 2.81
C VAL A 87 -9.39 4.61 3.05
N LYS A 88 -10.04 4.04 2.03
CA LYS A 88 -10.68 2.72 2.14
C LYS A 88 -9.67 1.63 2.43
N ASP A 89 -8.52 1.66 1.77
CA ASP A 89 -7.44 0.69 1.94
C ASP A 89 -6.83 0.81 3.34
N PHE A 90 -6.66 2.03 3.85
CA PHE A 90 -6.23 2.27 5.23
C PHE A 90 -7.23 1.74 6.26
N VAL A 91 -8.54 1.88 6.01
CA VAL A 91 -9.61 1.49 6.93
C VAL A 91 -9.94 -0.01 6.85
N ALA A 92 -9.65 -0.67 5.72
CA ALA A 92 -10.01 -2.06 5.48
C ALA A 92 -9.52 -3.06 6.55
N PRO A 93 -8.26 -2.98 7.06
CA PRO A 93 -7.77 -3.87 8.10
C PRO A 93 -8.55 -3.75 9.42
N PHE A 94 -9.12 -2.59 9.70
CA PHE A 94 -9.82 -2.31 10.96
C PHE A 94 -11.28 -2.76 10.98
N ARG A 95 -11.84 -3.19 9.83
CA ARG A 95 -13.26 -3.56 9.76
C ARG A 95 -13.62 -4.88 10.44
N GLY A 96 -12.63 -5.71 10.74
CA GLY A 96 -12.84 -7.09 11.13
C GLY A 96 -13.56 -7.90 10.04
N VAL A 97 -13.50 -9.21 10.12
CA VAL A 97 -14.41 -10.06 9.33
C VAL A 97 -15.80 -9.83 9.91
N ARG A 98 -16.63 -9.01 9.25
CA ARG A 98 -18.04 -8.91 9.60
C ARG A 98 -18.66 -10.28 9.38
N ALA A 99 -18.93 -11.00 10.47
CA ALA A 99 -19.84 -12.12 10.42
C ALA A 99 -21.14 -11.62 9.76
N PRO A 100 -21.71 -12.35 8.78
CA PRO A 100 -22.97 -11.96 8.19
C PRO A 100 -23.97 -11.78 9.33
N LYS A 101 -24.55 -10.59 9.43
CA LYS A 101 -25.63 -10.32 10.39
C LYS A 101 -26.74 -11.30 10.01
N ALA A 102 -27.09 -12.21 10.91
CA ALA A 102 -28.20 -13.14 10.67
C ALA A 102 -29.44 -12.28 10.40
N VAL A 103 -29.82 -12.17 9.13
CA VAL A 103 -31.07 -11.53 8.76
C VAL A 103 -32.13 -12.51 9.22
N GLN A 104 -32.82 -12.17 10.31
CA GLN A 104 -33.99 -12.94 10.69
C GLN A 104 -35.01 -12.76 9.59
N ARG A 105 -35.16 -13.77 8.74
CA ARG A 105 -36.27 -13.83 7.80
C ARG A 105 -37.55 -13.87 8.61
N PHE A 106 -38.32 -12.80 8.49
CA PHE A 106 -39.68 -12.76 9.00
C PHE A 106 -40.58 -13.24 7.87
N GLU A 107 -40.98 -14.51 7.92
CA GLU A 107 -41.95 -15.08 6.98
C GLU A 107 -43.33 -14.98 7.63
N THR A 108 -44.16 -14.06 7.13
CA THR A 108 -45.56 -13.91 7.56
C THR A 108 -46.43 -14.90 6.78
N PRO A 109 -47.39 -15.59 7.42
CA PRO A 109 -48.33 -16.46 6.71
C PRO A 109 -49.10 -15.70 5.62
N PRO A 110 -49.51 -16.39 4.53
CA PRO A 110 -50.30 -15.79 3.46
C PRO A 110 -51.59 -15.15 4.04
N GLY A 111 -51.84 -13.88 3.70
CA GLY A 111 -53.01 -13.12 4.15
C GLY A 111 -52.77 -12.17 5.34
N GLN A 112 -51.60 -12.19 5.99
CA GLN A 112 -51.26 -11.25 7.07
C GLN A 112 -50.41 -10.04 6.63
N GLN A 113 -50.01 -9.99 5.35
CA GLN A 113 -49.18 -8.91 4.82
C GLN A 113 -49.71 -8.44 3.47
N ALA A 114 -49.86 -7.12 3.32
CA ALA A 114 -50.14 -6.45 2.05
C ALA A 114 -49.00 -5.46 1.78
N GLN A 115 -48.47 -5.46 0.56
CA GLN A 115 -47.45 -4.52 0.12
C GLN A 115 -48.13 -3.43 -0.72
N VAL A 116 -47.95 -2.17 -0.35
CA VAL A 116 -48.49 -1.02 -1.07
C VAL A 116 -47.32 -0.26 -1.67
N ASP A 117 -47.25 -0.24 -3.00
CA ASP A 117 -46.30 0.59 -3.73
C ASP A 117 -46.84 2.01 -3.81
N TRP A 118 -46.08 2.96 -3.27
CA TRP A 118 -46.42 4.38 -3.33
C TRP A 118 -45.85 4.96 -4.62
N VAL A 119 -46.70 5.16 -5.62
CA VAL A 119 -46.37 6.00 -6.77
C VAL A 119 -46.63 7.45 -6.37
N LEU A 120 -45.60 8.27 -6.34
CA LEU A 120 -45.76 9.72 -6.19
C LEU A 120 -46.39 10.28 -7.48
N PRO A 121 -47.45 11.09 -7.40
CA PRO A 121 -48.00 11.77 -8.57
C PRO A 121 -46.95 12.77 -9.10
N ILE A 122 -46.83 12.78 -10.43
CA ILE A 122 -45.90 13.60 -11.21
C ILE A 122 -46.34 15.06 -11.16
#